data_AF-A0A0Q4BAT0-F1
#
_entry.id   AF-A0A0Q4BAT0-F1
#
_cell.length_a   1.000
_cell.length_b   1.000
_cell.length_c   1.000
_cell.angle_alpha   90.00
_cell.angle_beta   90.00
_cell.angle_gamma   90.00
#
_symmetry.space_group_name_H-M   'P 1'
#
loop_
_entity.id
_entity.type
_entity.pdbx_description
1 polymer ?
#
loop_
_entity_poly.entity_id
_entity_poly.type
_entity_poly.pdbx_seq_one_letter_code
_entity_poly.pdbx_strand_id
1 'polypeptide(L)'
;MRNIKRKVNEEIERGHLGSDETCEYYPCHYEGQDCTFCYCPFYPCMDERFGTELRRRRGDTVWDCSPCLMIHDKDVAEFICDRMEEQGIKDADDPRIKDIFDPAAKLYLSKSSSA
;
A
#
# COMPACT_ATOMS: atom_id res chain seq x y z
N MET A 1 7.02 -2.43 -13.87
CA MET A 1 7.11 -1.83 -12.52
C MET A 1 7.45 -0.34 -12.51
N ARG A 2 8.15 0.24 -13.50
CA ARG A 2 8.45 1.70 -13.55
C ARG A 2 7.21 2.61 -13.37
N ASN A 3 6.05 2.19 -13.89
CA ASN A 3 4.81 2.94 -13.75
C ASN A 3 4.26 2.98 -12.31
N ILE A 4 4.41 1.88 -11.54
CA ILE A 4 3.94 1.80 -10.15
C ILE A 4 4.76 2.74 -9.28
N LYS A 5 6.09 2.70 -9.38
CA LYS A 5 6.97 3.56 -8.57
C LYS A 5 6.73 5.05 -8.82
N ARG A 6 6.55 5.44 -10.09
CA ARG A 6 6.17 6.82 -10.42
C ARG A 6 4.87 7.23 -9.72
N LYS A 7 3.87 6.35 -9.72
CA LYS A 7 2.59 6.61 -9.05
C LYS A 7 2.73 6.71 -7.54
N VAL A 8 3.50 5.82 -6.93
CA VAL A 8 3.84 5.91 -5.50
C VAL A 8 4.55 7.23 -5.18
N ASN A 9 5.47 7.71 -6.04
CA ASN A 9 6.11 9.02 -5.83
C ASN A 9 5.11 10.18 -5.88
N GLU A 10 4.17 10.17 -6.84
CA GLU A 10 3.06 11.15 -6.92
C GLU A 10 2.20 11.11 -5.64
N GLU A 11 1.94 9.92 -5.08
CA GLU A 11 1.15 9.73 -3.86
C GLU A 11 1.92 10.19 -2.59
N ILE A 12 3.22 9.89 -2.51
CA ILE A 12 4.10 10.38 -1.42
C ILE A 12 4.16 11.91 -1.42
N GLU A 13 4.32 12.53 -2.60
CA GLU A 13 4.39 14.00 -2.73
C GLU A 13 3.06 14.66 -2.34
N ARG A 14 1.93 14.04 -2.70
CA ARG A 14 0.60 14.51 -2.32
C ARG A 14 0.34 14.42 -0.81
N GLY A 15 0.92 13.41 -0.16
CA GLY A 15 0.66 13.11 1.25
C GLY A 15 -0.70 12.49 1.51
N HIS A 16 -1.08 12.41 2.78
CA HIS A 16 -2.34 11.79 3.21
C HIS A 16 -3.57 12.50 2.63
N LEU A 17 -4.41 11.73 1.93
CA LEU A 17 -5.61 12.23 1.24
C LEU A 17 -6.91 11.86 1.98
N GLY A 18 -6.99 10.66 2.56
CA GLY A 18 -8.26 10.09 3.01
C GLY A 18 -9.08 9.46 1.88
N SER A 19 -10.37 9.25 2.12
CA SER A 19 -11.32 8.78 1.09
C SER A 19 -11.58 9.86 0.03
N ASP A 20 -11.66 9.45 -1.23
CA ASP A 20 -11.96 10.33 -2.36
C ASP A 20 -13.03 9.71 -3.28
N GLU A 21 -14.29 10.06 -3.03
CA GLU A 21 -15.43 9.59 -3.83
C GLU A 21 -15.46 10.17 -5.26
N THR A 22 -14.59 11.15 -5.56
CA THR A 22 -14.49 11.74 -6.91
C THR A 22 -13.47 11.03 -7.79
N CYS A 23 -12.65 10.14 -7.21
CA CYS A 23 -11.67 9.34 -7.93
C CYS A 23 -12.37 8.34 -8.87
N GLU A 24 -11.91 8.25 -10.13
CA GLU A 24 -12.45 7.32 -11.13
C GLU A 24 -12.33 5.84 -10.75
N TYR A 25 -11.45 5.54 -9.78
CA TYR A 25 -11.21 4.19 -9.27
C TYR A 25 -11.96 3.91 -7.96
N TYR A 26 -12.71 4.87 -7.41
CA TYR A 26 -13.38 4.69 -6.12
C TYR A 26 -14.75 4.00 -6.25
N PRO A 27 -15.09 3.04 -5.36
CA PRO A 27 -14.17 2.30 -4.50
C PRO A 27 -13.43 1.22 -5.32
N CYS A 28 -12.14 1.01 -5.08
CA CYS A 28 -11.42 -0.10 -5.70
C CYS A 28 -11.48 -1.39 -4.86
N HIS A 29 -11.76 -1.27 -3.57
CA HIS A 29 -11.90 -2.38 -2.62
C HIS A 29 -13.17 -2.30 -1.78
N TYR A 30 -13.47 -1.15 -1.16
CA TYR A 30 -14.67 -0.97 -0.31
C TYR A 30 -15.07 0.50 -0.13
N GLU A 31 -16.33 0.75 0.22
CA GLU A 31 -16.85 2.09 0.49
C GLU A 31 -16.21 2.69 1.76
N GLY A 32 -15.77 3.95 1.68
CA GLY A 32 -15.06 4.64 2.76
C GLY A 32 -13.57 4.29 2.86
N GLN A 33 -13.02 3.57 1.88
CA GLN A 33 -11.60 3.26 1.81
C GLN A 33 -10.72 4.52 1.71
N ASP A 34 -9.52 4.43 2.24
CA ASP A 34 -8.49 5.42 2.05
C ASP A 34 -7.92 5.38 0.63
N CYS A 35 -7.78 6.54 -0.01
CA CYS A 35 -7.29 6.70 -1.39
C CYS A 35 -5.90 7.35 -1.45
N THR A 36 -5.19 7.44 -0.32
CA THR A 36 -3.83 7.99 -0.24
C THR A 36 -2.87 7.17 -1.10
N PHE A 37 -2.89 5.85 -0.94
CA PHE A 37 -2.08 4.90 -1.71
C PHE A 37 -2.97 4.00 -2.58
N CYS A 38 -3.28 4.44 -3.80
CA CYS A 38 -3.91 3.57 -4.81
C CYS A 38 -2.90 2.54 -5.36
N TYR A 39 -1.60 2.82 -5.24
CA TYR A 39 -0.54 1.87 -5.53
C TYR A 39 0.24 1.54 -4.25
N CYS A 40 0.44 0.24 -4.01
CA CYS A 40 1.12 -0.21 -2.79
C CYS A 40 2.60 0.22 -2.79
N PRO A 41 3.06 1.01 -1.80
CA PRO A 41 4.46 1.40 -1.69
C PRO A 41 5.38 0.21 -1.36
N PHE A 42 4.80 -0.90 -0.86
CA PHE A 42 5.52 -2.11 -0.49
C PHE A 42 5.53 -3.17 -1.59
N TYR A 43 4.95 -2.91 -2.78
CA TYR A 43 4.86 -3.94 -3.81
C TYR A 43 6.23 -4.25 -4.45
N PRO A 44 6.60 -5.55 -4.58
CA PRO A 44 5.98 -6.72 -3.96
C PRO A 44 6.49 -6.91 -2.51
N CYS A 45 5.58 -7.13 -1.56
CA CYS A 45 5.95 -7.35 -0.16
C CYS A 45 6.31 -8.81 0.15
N MET A 46 5.84 -9.75 -0.69
CA MET A 46 6.07 -11.20 -0.54
C MET A 46 5.60 -11.77 0.80
N ASP A 47 4.56 -11.19 1.38
CA ASP A 47 3.95 -11.63 2.63
C ASP A 47 2.59 -12.27 2.35
N GLU A 48 2.47 -13.59 2.58
CA GLU A 48 1.28 -14.39 2.27
C GLU A 48 0.02 -13.96 3.02
N ARG A 49 0.14 -13.13 4.06
CA ARG A 49 -1.01 -12.51 4.72
C ARG A 49 -1.71 -11.46 3.85
N PHE A 50 -0.99 -10.91 2.87
CA PHE A 50 -1.41 -9.77 2.04
C PHE A 50 -1.38 -10.08 0.54
N GLY A 51 -1.17 -11.32 0.15
CA GLY A 51 -1.11 -11.70 -1.25
C GLY A 51 -0.68 -13.14 -1.47
N THR A 52 -0.48 -13.51 -2.72
CA THR A 52 -0.05 -14.85 -3.12
C THR A 52 0.85 -14.81 -4.35
N GLU A 53 1.64 -15.85 -4.55
CA GLU A 53 2.46 -16.00 -5.75
C GLU A 53 1.68 -16.73 -6.85
N LEU A 54 1.43 -16.04 -7.95
CA LEU A 54 0.75 -16.61 -9.12
C LEU A 54 1.76 -17.11 -10.14
N ARG A 55 1.63 -18.39 -10.52
CA ARG A 55 2.42 -19.00 -11.59
C ARG A 55 1.84 -18.66 -12.96
N ARG A 56 2.64 -17.99 -13.79
CA ARG A 56 2.28 -17.66 -15.18
C ARG A 56 2.50 -18.85 -16.11
N ARG A 57 1.85 -18.81 -17.27
CA ARG A 57 1.92 -19.87 -18.30
C ARG A 57 3.34 -20.18 -18.79
N ARG A 58 4.28 -19.23 -18.69
CA ARG A 58 5.67 -19.38 -19.15
C ARG A 58 6.64 -19.85 -18.04
N GLY A 59 6.11 -20.14 -16.84
CA GLY A 59 6.89 -20.67 -15.71
C GLY A 59 7.44 -19.62 -14.76
N ASP A 60 7.36 -18.33 -15.12
CA ASP A 60 7.63 -17.21 -14.23
C ASP A 60 6.50 -17.01 -13.22
N THR A 61 6.82 -16.42 -12.07
CA THR A 61 5.86 -16.10 -11.02
C THR A 61 5.68 -14.60 -10.85
N VAL A 62 4.51 -14.19 -10.37
CA VAL A 62 4.20 -12.81 -10.04
C VAL A 62 3.50 -12.75 -8.69
N TRP A 63 3.87 -11.77 -7.90
CA TRP A 63 3.17 -11.46 -6.66
C TRP A 63 1.81 -10.82 -6.97
N ASP A 64 0.73 -11.39 -6.44
CA ASP A 64 -0.62 -10.83 -6.52
C ASP A 64 -1.08 -10.43 -5.12
N CYS A 65 -1.15 -9.12 -4.89
CA CYS A 65 -1.70 -8.53 -3.68
C CYS A 65 -3.03 -7.81 -3.95
N SER A 66 -3.70 -8.08 -5.07
CA SER A 66 -4.99 -7.44 -5.38
C SER A 66 -6.06 -7.59 -4.29
N PRO A 67 -6.11 -8.67 -3.47
CA PRO A 67 -7.06 -8.76 -2.35
C PRO A 67 -6.64 -7.99 -1.09
N CYS A 68 -5.46 -7.39 -1.06
CA CYS A 68 -4.95 -6.68 0.11
C CYS A 68 -5.74 -5.40 0.37
N LEU A 69 -6.22 -5.24 1.60
CA LEU A 69 -6.95 -4.03 2.05
C LEU A 69 -6.08 -3.10 2.91
N MET A 70 -4.88 -3.53 3.29
CA MET A 70 -4.06 -2.89 4.32
C MET A 70 -3.78 -1.40 4.04
N ILE A 71 -3.39 -1.07 2.81
CA ILE A 71 -3.02 0.31 2.44
C ILE A 71 -4.25 1.23 2.26
N HIS A 72 -5.45 0.66 2.26
CA HIS A 72 -6.72 1.35 2.16
C HIS A 72 -7.37 1.57 3.55
N ASP A 73 -6.78 1.02 4.62
CA ASP A 73 -7.18 1.36 5.98
C ASP A 73 -6.64 2.75 6.33
N LYS A 74 -7.53 3.62 6.83
CA LYS A 74 -7.21 5.03 7.14
C LYS A 74 -6.02 5.16 8.10
N ASP A 75 -6.07 4.47 9.24
CA ASP A 75 -5.03 4.61 10.27
C ASP A 75 -3.68 4.09 9.76
N VAL A 76 -3.70 3.09 8.87
CA VAL A 76 -2.49 2.56 8.24
C VAL A 76 -1.95 3.52 7.19
N ALA A 77 -2.80 4.14 6.37
CA ALA A 77 -2.38 5.14 5.39
C ALA A 77 -1.75 6.37 6.06
N GLU A 78 -2.39 6.92 7.11
CA GLU A 78 -1.84 8.00 7.95
C GLU A 78 -0.49 7.60 8.53
N PHE A 79 -0.40 6.40 9.13
CA PHE A 79 0.84 5.88 9.69
C PHE A 79 1.99 5.81 8.67
N ILE A 80 1.71 5.34 7.44
CA ILE A 80 2.74 5.23 6.40
C ILE A 80 3.23 6.63 6.00
N CYS A 81 2.32 7.60 5.80
CA CYS A 81 2.67 8.98 5.48
C CYS A 81 3.54 9.61 6.58
N ASP A 82 3.13 9.51 7.84
CA ASP A 82 3.88 10.05 8.98
C ASP A 82 5.30 9.49 9.03
N ARG A 83 5.46 8.16 8.86
CA ARG A 83 6.77 7.52 8.86
C ARG A 83 7.64 7.93 7.69
N MET A 84 7.06 8.14 6.51
CA MET A 84 7.79 8.64 5.35
C MET A 84 8.23 10.08 5.57
N GLU A 85 7.38 10.94 6.12
CA GLU A 85 7.70 12.33 6.44
C GLU A 85 8.80 12.43 7.50
N GLU A 86 8.66 11.71 8.62
CA GLU A 86 9.64 11.66 9.71
C GLU A 86 11.03 11.25 9.23
N GLN A 87 11.11 10.32 8.28
CA GLN A 87 12.37 9.81 7.73
C GLN A 87 12.85 10.59 6.50
N GLY A 88 12.08 11.57 6.03
CA GLY A 88 12.36 12.34 4.82
C GLY A 88 12.38 11.48 3.55
N ILE A 89 11.58 10.43 3.49
CA ILE A 89 11.43 9.55 2.32
C ILE A 89 10.56 10.26 1.28
N LYS A 90 11.08 10.39 0.06
CA LYS A 90 10.40 11.04 -1.07
C LYS A 90 10.43 10.22 -2.36
N ASP A 91 10.99 9.01 -2.30
CA ASP A 91 11.19 8.14 -3.45
C ASP A 91 10.78 6.71 -3.09
N ALA A 92 9.91 6.10 -3.89
CA ALA A 92 9.45 4.73 -3.80
C ALA A 92 10.58 3.71 -3.94
N ASP A 93 11.75 4.10 -4.45
CA ASP A 93 12.95 3.29 -4.47
C ASP A 93 13.81 3.39 -3.19
N ASP A 94 13.43 4.23 -2.23
CA ASP A 94 14.14 4.33 -0.96
C ASP A 94 14.05 3.01 -0.18
N PRO A 95 15.17 2.35 0.12
CA PRO A 95 15.16 1.05 0.79
C PRO A 95 14.50 1.09 2.17
N ARG A 96 14.47 2.26 2.84
CA ARG A 96 13.88 2.46 4.16
C ARG A 96 12.36 2.29 4.16
N ILE A 97 11.69 2.39 3.01
CA ILE A 97 10.26 2.09 2.89
C ILE A 97 9.94 0.68 3.39
N LYS A 98 10.85 -0.28 3.18
CA LYS A 98 10.66 -1.66 3.63
C LYS A 98 10.58 -1.77 5.15
N ASP A 99 11.24 -0.88 5.88
CA ASP A 99 11.24 -0.87 7.35
C ASP A 99 9.91 -0.38 7.92
N ILE A 100 9.06 0.26 7.10
CA ILE A 100 7.71 0.73 7.47
C ILE A 100 6.69 -0.41 7.37
N PHE A 101 6.92 -1.41 6.51
CA PHE A 101 5.96 -2.48 6.21
C PHE A 101 5.54 -3.27 7.46
N ASP A 102 6.50 -3.80 8.21
CA ASP A 102 6.19 -4.66 9.37
C ASP A 102 5.37 -3.94 10.46
N PRO A 103 5.71 -2.70 10.85
CA PRO A 103 4.86 -1.91 11.73
C PRO A 103 3.45 -1.63 11.16
N ALA A 104 3.34 -1.27 9.88
CA ALA A 104 2.04 -1.01 9.22
C ALA A 104 1.17 -2.28 9.18
N ALA A 105 1.76 -3.42 8.84
CA ALA A 105 1.11 -4.72 8.84
C ALA A 105 0.61 -5.10 10.25
N LYS A 106 1.40 -4.86 11.29
CA LYS A 106 0.99 -5.10 12.69
C LYS A 106 -0.18 -4.22 13.10
N LEU A 107 -0.18 -2.94 12.72
CA LEU A 107 -1.28 -2.01 12.98
C LEU A 107 -2.57 -2.49 12.32
N TYR A 108 -2.51 -2.91 11.06
CA TYR A 108 -3.68 -3.42 10.35
C TYR A 108 -4.24 -4.72 10.98
N LEU A 109 -3.37 -5.68 11.27
CA LEU A 109 -3.78 -7.00 11.77
C LEU A 109 -4.35 -6.94 13.20
N SER A 110 -3.88 -6.01 14.04
CA SER A 110 -4.42 -5.84 15.40
C SER A 110 -5.87 -5.37 15.38
N LYS A 111 -6.24 -4.54 14.40
CA LYS A 111 -7.61 -4.08 14.17
C LYS A 111 -8.49 -5.17 13.56
N SER A 112 -7.95 -5.90 12.59
CA SER A 112 -8.65 -7.00 11.88
C SER A 112 -9.03 -8.17 12.80
N SER A 113 -8.29 -8.36 13.89
CA SER A 113 -8.54 -9.45 14.86
C SER A 113 -9.61 -9.09 15.91
N SER A 114 -10.15 -7.87 15.86
CA SER A 114 -11.13 -7.34 16.82
C SER A 114 -12.52 -7.16 16.20
N ALA A 115 -12.72 -7.60 14.94
CA ALA A 115 -13.97 -7.55 14.20
C ALA A 115 -14.64 -8.94 14.12
#